data_AF-A0A2M8NK00-F1
#
_entry.id   AF-A0A2M8NK00-F1
#
_cell.length_a   1.000
_cell.length_b   1.000
_cell.length_c   1.000
_cell.angle_alpha   90.00
_cell.angle_beta   90.00
_cell.angle_gamma   90.00
#
_symmetry.space_group_name_H-M   'P 1'
#
loop_
_entity.id
_entity.type
_entity.pdbx_description
1 polymer ?
#
loop_
_entity_poly.entity_id
_entity_poly.type
_entity_poly.pdbx_seq_one_letter_code
_entity_poly.pdbx_strand_id
1 'polypeptide(L)'
;MSQSKQVVIVGCGRLGSVLANHLSRAGHRVIVIDQRESTFDKLSVDFSGFKLVGNAVELHTLKEAKIEQADCLFATTTSDNTNLMV
;
A
#
# COMPACT_ATOMS: atom_id res chain seq x y z
N MET A 1 18.17 11.03 -13.04
CA MET A 1 17.13 11.49 -12.10
C MET A 1 16.14 10.36 -11.92
N SER A 2 16.01 9.77 -10.72
CA SER A 2 14.97 8.76 -10.47
C SER A 2 13.62 9.46 -10.41
N GLN A 3 12.67 9.04 -11.25
CA GLN A 3 11.34 9.64 -11.27
C GLN A 3 10.58 9.17 -10.01
N SER A 4 10.01 10.10 -9.24
CA SER A 4 9.14 9.75 -8.12
C SER A 4 7.85 9.09 -8.64
N LYS A 5 7.62 7.84 -8.24
CA LYS A 5 6.42 7.05 -8.56
C LYS A 5 5.39 7.10 -7.44
N GLN A 6 4.11 6.99 -7.79
CA GLN A 6 3.04 6.72 -6.84
C GLN A 6 2.73 5.23 -6.82
N VAL A 7 2.85 4.62 -5.64
CA VAL A 7 2.69 3.19 -5.45
C VAL A 7 1.58 2.93 -4.44
N VAL A 8 0.62 2.09 -4.82
CA VAL A 8 -0.41 1.57 -3.92
C VAL A 8 -0.03 0.15 -3.52
N ILE A 9 -0.01 -0.13 -2.22
CA ILE A 9 0.27 -1.46 -1.67
C ILE A 9 -0.96 -1.92 -0.90
N VAL A 10 -1.53 -3.06 -1.30
CA VAL A 10 -2.66 -3.69 -0.63
C VAL A 10 -2.15 -4.83 0.24
N GLY A 11 -2.39 -4.72 1.54
CA GLY A 11 -1.88 -5.57 2.61
C GLY A 11 -0.61 -5.02 3.25
N CYS A 12 -0.66 -4.73 4.55
CA CYS A 12 0.49 -4.38 5.40
C CYS A 12 0.97 -5.60 6.22
N GLY A 13 1.04 -6.75 5.52
CA GLY A 13 1.62 -7.98 6.02
C GLY A 13 3.14 -7.94 6.03
N ARG A 14 3.79 -9.11 6.05
CA ARG A 14 5.25 -9.22 6.05
C ARG A 14 5.88 -8.63 4.79
N LEU A 15 5.35 -8.99 3.62
CA LEU A 15 5.87 -8.50 2.34
C LEU A 15 5.51 -7.04 2.10
N GLY A 16 4.24 -6.67 2.25
CA GLY A 16 3.77 -5.32 1.99
C GLY A 16 4.43 -4.25 2.86
N SER A 17 4.69 -4.52 4.14
CA SER A 17 5.42 -3.58 5.01
C SER A 17 6.88 -3.40 4.60
N VAL A 18 7.56 -4.48 4.19
CA VAL A 18 8.94 -4.40 3.67
C VAL A 18 8.99 -3.57 2.39
N LEU A 19 8.07 -3.80 1.45
CA LEU A 19 7.97 -3.02 0.21
C LEU A 19 7.64 -1.56 0.50
N ALA A 20 6.68 -1.29 1.38
CA ALA A 20 6.26 0.05 1.74
C ALA A 20 7.42 0.87 2.32
N ASN A 21 8.14 0.30 3.29
CA ASN A 21 9.30 0.94 3.90
C ASN A 21 10.42 1.18 2.87
N HIS A 22 10.72 0.20 2.03
CA HIS A 22 11.77 0.31 1.01
C HIS A 22 11.45 1.41 0.00
N LEU A 23 10.24 1.42 -0.55
CA LEU A 23 9.82 2.38 -1.57
C LEU A 23 9.67 3.80 -0.99
N SER A 24 9.18 3.92 0.25
CA SER A 24 9.11 5.20 0.94
C SER A 24 10.50 5.79 1.16
N ARG A 25 11.47 4.98 1.62
CA ARG A 25 12.89 5.39 1.76
C ARG A 25 13.55 5.76 0.44
N ALA A 26 13.16 5.11 -0.65
CA ALA A 26 13.61 5.44 -1.99
C ALA A 26 13.01 6.75 -2.55
N GLY A 27 12.14 7.43 -1.78
CA GLY A 27 11.53 8.70 -2.15
C GLY A 27 10.26 8.56 -2.99
N HIS A 28 9.65 7.39 -3.05
CA HIS A 28 8.38 7.19 -3.74
C HIS A 28 7.18 7.55 -2.85
N ARG A 29 6.08 7.94 -3.49
CA ARG A 29 4.81 8.24 -2.81
C ARG A 29 4.06 6.93 -2.58
N VAL A 30 4.15 6.39 -1.37
CA VAL A 30 3.53 5.11 -1.02
C VAL A 30 2.20 5.34 -0.31
N ILE A 31 1.16 4.64 -0.75
CA ILE A 31 -0.10 4.48 -0.02
C ILE A 31 -0.26 3.00 0.32
N VAL A 32 -0.45 2.67 1.60
CA VAL A 32 -0.64 1.29 2.07
C VAL A 32 -2.07 1.13 2.57
N ILE A 33 -2.78 0.15 2.03
CA ILE A 33 -4.14 -0.21 2.42
C ILE A 33 -4.09 -1.51 3.22
N ASP A 34 -4.69 -1.56 4.39
CA ASP A 34 -4.96 -2.82 5.11
C ASP A 34 -6.28 -2.69 5.88
N GLN A 35 -6.97 -3.80 6.12
CA GLN A 35 -8.23 -3.79 6.88
C GLN A 35 -8.01 -3.63 8.39
N ARG A 36 -6.80 -3.93 8.88
CA ARG A 36 -6.48 -3.90 10.30
C ARG A 36 -5.45 -2.82 10.60
N GLU A 37 -5.84 -1.83 11.38
CA GLU A 37 -4.97 -0.71 11.77
C GLU A 37 -3.66 -1.17 12.44
N SER A 38 -3.73 -2.19 13.31
CA SER A 38 -2.55 -2.76 13.98
C SER A 38 -1.50 -3.35 13.04
N THR A 39 -1.83 -3.58 11.77
CA THR A 39 -0.84 -4.06 10.80
C THR A 39 0.19 -2.99 10.44
N PHE A 40 -0.16 -1.71 10.60
CA PHE A 40 0.72 -0.58 10.33
C PHE A 40 1.83 -0.39 11.35
N ASP A 41 1.79 -1.08 12.50
CA ASP A 41 2.88 -1.12 13.47
C ASP A 41 4.16 -1.78 12.89
N LYS A 42 4.03 -2.50 11.76
CA LYS A 42 5.16 -3.05 11.01
C LYS A 42 5.86 -2.01 10.12
N LEU A 43 5.23 -0.86 9.88
CA LEU A 43 5.85 0.22 9.14
C LEU A 43 6.89 0.88 10.05
N SER A 44 8.01 1.22 9.45
CA SER A 44 9.12 1.81 10.17
C SER A 44 8.78 3.23 10.64
N VAL A 45 9.47 3.73 11.66
CA VAL A 45 9.26 5.08 12.21
C VAL A 45 9.53 6.17 11.16
N ASP A 46 10.39 5.89 10.18
CA ASP A 46 10.71 6.77 9.05
C ASP A 46 9.80 6.58 7.83
N PHE A 47 8.78 5.72 7.92
CA PHE A 47 7.78 5.60 6.86
C PHE A 47 6.99 6.90 6.73
N SER A 48 7.09 7.54 5.57
CA SER A 48 6.48 8.86 5.28
C SER A 48 5.26 8.78 4.35
N GLY A 49 4.83 7.57 3.99
CA GLY A 49 3.66 7.34 3.13
C GLY A 49 2.32 7.45 3.87
N PHE A 50 1.25 7.24 3.11
CA PHE A 50 -0.12 7.26 3.64
C PHE A 50 -0.57 5.87 4.05
N LYS A 51 -1.28 5.78 5.18
CA LYS A 51 -1.89 4.55 5.70
C LYS A 51 -3.39 4.69 5.55
N LEU A 52 -4.04 3.69 4.96
CA LEU A 52 -5.49 3.67 4.76
C LEU A 52 -6.06 2.40 5.36
N VAL A 53 -6.90 2.54 6.39
CA VAL A 53 -7.67 1.42 6.94
C VAL A 53 -8.88 1.19 6.03
N GLY A 54 -8.95 0.04 5.36
CA GLY A 54 -10.07 -0.24 4.47
C GLY A 54 -9.98 -1.58 3.74
N ASN A 55 -11.10 -1.98 3.15
CA ASN A 55 -11.18 -3.18 2.33
C ASN A 55 -10.89 -2.83 0.86
N ALA A 56 -9.75 -3.28 0.34
CA ALA A 56 -9.32 -2.96 -1.01
C ALA A 56 -10.17 -3.57 -2.14
N VAL A 57 -11.07 -4.52 -1.84
CA VAL A 57 -12.06 -5.02 -2.82
C VAL A 57 -13.17 -3.98 -3.06
N GLU A 58 -13.33 -3.02 -2.15
CA GLU A 58 -14.31 -1.95 -2.29
C GLU A 58 -13.74 -0.81 -3.13
N LEU A 59 -14.46 -0.46 -4.21
CA LEU A 59 -14.08 0.62 -5.11
C LEU A 59 -13.86 1.96 -4.37
N HIS A 60 -14.63 2.22 -3.31
CA HIS A 60 -14.46 3.44 -2.51
C HIS A 60 -13.07 3.51 -1.86
N THR A 61 -12.60 2.41 -1.26
CA THR A 61 -11.26 2.30 -0.66
C THR A 61 -10.18 2.55 -1.70
N LEU A 62 -10.31 1.97 -2.91
CA LEU A 62 -9.34 2.18 -3.98
C LEU A 62 -9.31 3.63 -4.49
N LYS A 63 -10.49 4.29 -4.54
CA LYS A 63 -10.60 5.71 -4.87
C LYS A 63 -9.97 6.60 -3.82
N GLU A 64 -10.18 6.32 -2.53
CA GLU A 64 -9.53 7.04 -1.43
C GLU A 64 -8.01 6.88 -1.45
N ALA A 65 -7.53 5.69 -1.83
CA ALA A 65 -6.12 5.42 -2.09
C ALA A 65 -5.57 6.07 -3.37
N LYS A 66 -6.41 6.81 -4.12
CA LYS A 66 -6.04 7.48 -5.39
C LYS A 66 -5.42 6.52 -6.41
N ILE A 67 -5.99 5.33 -6.54
CA ILE A 67 -5.48 4.28 -7.44
C ILE A 67 -5.34 4.75 -8.90
N GLU A 68 -6.20 5.66 -9.36
CA GLU A 68 -6.16 6.21 -10.72
C GLU A 68 -4.86 7.00 -11.02
N GLN A 69 -4.15 7.43 -9.98
CA GLN A 69 -2.87 8.14 -10.08
C GLN A 69 -1.66 7.23 -9.81
N ALA A 70 -1.90 5.95 -9.51
CA ALA A 70 -0.84 5.02 -9.18
C ALA A 70 -0.10 4.57 -10.45
N ASP A 71 1.23 4.62 -10.41
CA ASP A 71 2.07 4.01 -11.43
C ASP A 71 2.14 2.49 -11.27
N CYS A 72 1.94 1.99 -10.05
CA CYS A 72 2.03 0.59 -9.71
C CYS A 72 1.13 0.24 -8.53
N LEU A 73 0.56 -0.96 -8.59
CA LEU A 73 -0.16 -1.59 -7.49
C LEU A 73 0.50 -2.92 -7.10
N PHE A 74 0.69 -3.14 -5.80
CA PHE A 74 1.13 -4.41 -5.24
C PHE A 74 0.04 -5.02 -4.38
N ALA A 75 -0.58 -6.10 -4.85
CA ALA A 75 -1.49 -6.91 -4.04
C ALA A 75 -0.71 -7.97 -3.26
N THR A 76 -0.51 -7.75 -1.97
CA THR A 76 0.35 -8.58 -1.10
C THR A 76 -0.38 -9.09 0.13
N THR A 77 -1.69 -9.27 0.01
CA THR A 77 -2.50 -9.88 1.07
C THR A 77 -2.27 -11.39 1.11
N THR A 78 -2.71 -12.04 2.20
CA THR A 78 -2.67 -13.50 2.33
C THR A 78 -3.83 -14.20 1.60
N SER A 79 -4.67 -13.46 0.88
CA SER A 79 -5.86 -13.97 0.20
C SER A 79 -5.67 -13.84 -1.31
N ASP A 80 -5.54 -14.97 -1.99
CA ASP A 80 -5.41 -14.99 -3.45
C ASP A 80 -6.64 -14.37 -4.12
N ASN A 81 -7.84 -14.64 -3.59
CA ASN A 81 -9.08 -14.03 -4.07
C ASN A 81 -9.04 -12.50 -3.97
N THR A 82 -8.52 -11.96 -2.87
CA THR A 82 -8.37 -10.51 -2.71
C THR A 82 -7.35 -9.97 -3.69
N ASN A 83 -6.23 -10.67 -3.89
CA ASN A 83 -5.19 -10.23 -4.80
C ASN A 83 -5.61 -10.27 -6.29
N LEU A 84 -6.54 -11.17 -6.66
CA LEU A 84 -7.11 -11.25 -8.02
C LEU A 84 -8.23 -10.24 -8.28
N MET A 85 -8.93 -9.80 -7.24
CA MET A 85 -10.07 -8.87 -7.34
C MET A 85 -9.65 -7.39 -7.37
N VAL A 86 -8.48 -7.09 -6.81
CA VAL A 86 -7.89 -5.74 -6.77
C VAL A 86 -7.14 -5.48 -8.08
#